data_AF-A0A447U043-F1
#
_entry.id   AF-A0A447U043-F1
#
_cell.length_a   1.000
_cell.length_b   1.000
_cell.length_c   1.000
_cell.angle_alpha   90.00
_cell.angle_beta   90.00
_cell.angle_gamma   90.00
#
_symmetry.space_group_name_H-M   'P 1'
#
loop_
_entity.id
_entity.type
_entity.pdbx_description
1 polymer ?
#
loop_
_entity_poly.entity_id
_entity_poly.type
_entity_poly.pdbx_seq_one_letter_code
_entity_poly.pdbx_strand_id
1 'polypeptide(L)'
;MKTIRHGKNAKQGFEKVKKLDAEQNKLVWLTPAPANNTWTIAVRQDIAEKNKLSSLADLSRYLKEGGTFKLGGVCGIYRTGGCAAGI
;
A
#
# COMPACT_ATOMS: atom_id res chain seq x y z
N MET A 1 7.24 9.74 9.39
CA MET A 1 6.15 9.50 8.40
C MET A 1 5.45 8.21 8.79
N LYS A 2 4.13 8.12 8.60
CA LYS A 2 3.34 6.90 8.88
C LYS A 2 2.81 6.30 7.58
N THR A 3 3.10 5.02 7.38
CA THR A 3 2.63 4.27 6.21
C THR A 3 1.19 3.80 6.41
N ILE A 4 0.31 4.07 5.44
CA ILE A 4 -1.09 3.64 5.43
C ILE A 4 -1.38 2.73 4.24
N ARG A 5 -2.05 1.61 4.50
CA ARG A 5 -2.22 0.54 3.52
C ARG A 5 -3.56 -0.15 3.67
N HIS A 6 -3.95 -0.85 2.62
CA HIS A 6 -5.01 -1.84 2.64
C HIS A 6 -4.40 -3.25 2.66
N GLY A 7 -4.94 -4.14 3.48
CA GLY A 7 -4.45 -5.51 3.59
C GLY A 7 -5.10 -6.43 2.55
N LYS A 8 -4.31 -7.29 1.91
CA LYS A 8 -4.78 -8.49 1.22
C LYS A 8 -4.27 -9.73 1.96
N ASN A 9 -4.85 -10.91 1.69
CA ASN A 9 -4.47 -12.16 2.36
C ASN A 9 -3.08 -12.65 1.90
N ALA A 10 -2.04 -12.24 2.62
CA ALA A 10 -0.65 -12.57 2.32
C ALA A 10 -0.38 -14.08 2.36
N LYS A 11 -1.01 -14.80 3.30
CA LYS A 11 -0.86 -16.25 3.44
C LYS A 11 -1.38 -16.99 2.21
N GLN A 12 -2.58 -16.64 1.75
CA GLN A 12 -3.16 -17.26 0.56
C GLN A 12 -2.31 -17.02 -0.70
N GLY A 13 -1.74 -15.81 -0.85
CA GLY A 13 -0.82 -15.50 -1.95
C GLY A 13 0.45 -16.34 -1.91
N PHE A 14 1.09 -16.43 -0.73
CA PHE A 14 2.30 -17.22 -0.53
C PHE A 14 2.07 -18.73 -0.79
N GLU A 15 1.03 -19.33 -0.22
CA GLU A 15 0.75 -20.76 -0.43
C GLU A 15 0.46 -21.08 -1.89
N LYS A 16 -0.22 -20.18 -2.61
CA LYS A 16 -0.52 -20.36 -4.03
C LYS A 16 0.75 -20.36 -4.88
N VAL A 17 1.64 -19.37 -4.70
CA VAL A 17 2.87 -19.29 -5.51
C VAL A 17 3.83 -20.42 -5.16
N LYS A 18 3.95 -20.78 -3.87
CA LYS A 18 4.74 -21.93 -3.42
C LYS A 18 4.34 -23.23 -4.12
N LYS A 19 3.03 -23.49 -4.24
CA LYS A 19 2.52 -24.68 -4.93
C LYS A 19 2.84 -24.64 -6.43
N LEU A 20 2.52 -23.54 -7.10
CA LEU A 20 2.70 -23.41 -8.55
C LEU A 20 4.16 -23.53 -8.97
N ASP A 21 5.07 -22.90 -8.23
CA ASP A 21 6.50 -22.93 -8.54
C ASP A 21 7.15 -24.28 -8.23
N ALA A 22 6.66 -25.01 -7.22
CA ALA A 22 7.10 -26.37 -6.97
C ALA A 22 6.68 -27.32 -8.11
N GLU A 23 5.45 -27.18 -8.60
CA GLU A 23 4.88 -28.02 -9.66
C GLU A 23 5.49 -27.72 -11.04
N GLN A 24 5.68 -26.45 -11.38
CA GLN A 24 6.03 -26.04 -12.75
C GLN A 24 7.54 -25.79 -12.93
N ASN A 25 8.20 -25.28 -11.88
CA ASN A 25 9.57 -24.77 -11.98
C ASN A 25 10.56 -25.51 -11.07
N LYS A 26 10.07 -26.46 -10.25
CA LYS A 26 10.86 -27.20 -9.25
C LYS A 26 11.56 -26.28 -8.25
N LEU A 27 10.96 -25.13 -7.94
CA LEU A 27 11.48 -24.16 -6.99
C LEU A 27 10.81 -24.35 -5.61
N VAL A 28 11.61 -24.22 -4.55
CA VAL A 28 11.13 -24.34 -3.17
C VAL A 28 11.10 -22.97 -2.50
N TRP A 29 9.90 -22.54 -2.10
CA TRP A 29 9.72 -21.30 -1.34
C TRP A 29 9.91 -21.55 0.16
N LEU A 30 10.84 -20.80 0.76
CA LEU A 30 11.15 -20.81 2.20
C LEU A 30 10.19 -19.89 2.99
N THR A 31 10.36 -19.83 4.31
CA THR A 31 9.59 -18.96 5.19
C THR A 31 9.61 -17.51 4.71
N PRO A 32 8.44 -16.89 4.45
CA PRO A 32 8.39 -15.51 3.98
C PRO A 32 8.73 -14.54 5.13
N ALA A 33 9.43 -13.45 4.80
CA ALA A 33 9.66 -12.38 5.76
C ALA A 33 8.32 -11.74 6.22
N PRO A 34 8.22 -11.26 7.46
CA PRO A 34 7.04 -10.54 7.95
C PRO A 34 6.98 -9.09 7.41
N ALA A 35 7.42 -8.87 6.18
CA ALA A 35 7.42 -7.59 5.50
C ALA A 35 6.50 -7.65 4.28
N ASN A 36 5.81 -6.54 3.99
CA ASN A 36 5.05 -6.40 2.76
C ASN A 36 5.54 -5.13 2.05
N ASN A 37 6.46 -5.35 1.11
CA ASN A 37 7.07 -4.34 0.26
C ASN A 37 6.20 -4.03 -0.97
N THR A 38 4.97 -3.60 -0.72
CA THR A 38 4.03 -3.20 -1.76
C THR A 38 3.86 -1.69 -1.80
N TRP A 39 3.32 -1.19 -2.90
CA TRP A 39 2.97 0.22 -3.05
C TRP A 39 1.99 0.66 -1.96
N THR A 40 2.27 1.82 -1.38
CA THR A 40 1.55 2.36 -0.22
C THR A 40 1.62 3.88 -0.24
N ILE A 41 0.79 4.53 0.57
CA ILE A 41 0.84 5.98 0.78
C ILE A 41 1.53 6.22 2.13
N ALA A 42 2.56 7.05 2.14
CA ALA A 42 3.17 7.55 3.37
C ALA A 42 2.55 8.91 3.71
N VAL A 43 2.10 9.08 4.95
CA VAL A 43 1.52 10.34 5.45
C VAL A 43 2.48 10.97 6.45
N ARG A 44 2.46 12.30 6.51
CA ARG A 44 3.11 13.06 7.59
C ARG A 44 2.65 12.57 8.97
N GLN A 45 3.61 12.38 9.87
CA GLN A 45 3.36 11.66 11.12
C GLN A 45 2.42 12.43 12.06
N ASP A 46 2.62 13.73 12.18
CA ASP A 46 1.76 14.66 12.91
C ASP A 46 0.31 14.64 12.42
N ILE A 47 0.09 14.63 11.10
CA ILE A 47 -1.25 14.50 10.52
C ILE A 47 -1.85 13.13 10.84
N ALA A 48 -1.06 12.07 10.75
CA ALA A 48 -1.55 10.72 10.95
C ALA A 48 -1.89 10.42 12.42
N GLU A 49 -1.13 10.95 13.36
CA GLU A 49 -1.42 10.83 14.80
C GLU A 49 -2.63 11.68 15.19
N LYS A 50 -2.65 12.96 14.78
CA LYS A 50 -3.76 13.89 15.07
C LYS A 50 -5.11 13.39 14.55
N ASN A 51 -5.13 12.80 13.36
CA ASN A 51 -6.37 12.34 12.70
C ASN A 51 -6.60 10.83 12.78
N LYS A 52 -5.81 10.11 13.60
CA LYS A 52 -5.91 8.64 13.81
C LYS A 52 -5.89 7.85 12.49
N LEU A 53 -4.97 8.20 11.58
CA LEU A 53 -4.83 7.55 10.29
C LEU A 53 -3.95 6.31 10.42
N SER A 54 -4.51 5.12 10.22
CA SER A 54 -3.77 3.85 10.26
C SER A 54 -3.94 3.00 9.01
N SER A 55 -5.01 3.24 8.26
CA SER A 55 -5.39 2.50 7.07
C SER A 55 -5.80 3.43 5.93
N LEU A 56 -5.91 2.88 4.71
CA LEU A 56 -6.50 3.63 3.60
C LEU A 56 -7.99 3.96 3.83
N ALA A 57 -8.69 3.19 4.67
CA ALA A 57 -10.06 3.49 5.06
C ALA A 57 -10.13 4.72 5.97
N ASP A 58 -9.19 4.86 6.91
CA ASP A 58 -9.09 6.06 7.75
C ASP A 58 -8.76 7.29 6.91
N LEU A 59 -7.86 7.15 5.93
CA LEU A 59 -7.57 8.23 4.99
C LEU A 59 -8.83 8.60 4.19
N SER A 60 -9.58 7.63 3.69
CA SER A 60 -10.83 7.89 2.95
C SER A 60 -11.85 8.65 3.81
N ARG A 61 -12.01 8.27 5.08
CA ARG A 61 -12.85 8.99 6.05
C ARG A 61 -12.38 10.44 6.21
N TYR A 62 -11.11 10.65 6.51
CA TYR A 62 -10.52 11.98 6.69
C TYR A 62 -10.74 12.90 5.48
N LEU A 63 -10.59 12.37 4.26
CA LEU A 63 -10.83 13.15 3.04
C LEU A 63 -12.31 13.53 2.87
N LYS A 64 -13.24 12.64 3.20
CA LYS A 64 -14.68 12.92 3.13
C LYS A 64 -15.12 13.96 4.16
N GLU A 65 -14.43 14.04 5.29
CA GLU A 65 -14.67 15.02 6.36
C GLU A 65 -14.03 16.39 6.06
N GLY A 66 -13.46 16.59 4.86
CA GLY A 66 -12.87 17.88 4.45
C GLY A 66 -11.41 18.05 4.85
N GLY A 67 -10.71 16.98 5.22
CA GLY A 67 -9.30 17.02 5.57
C GLY A 67 -8.40 17.50 4.44
N THR A 68 -7.53 18.46 4.71
CA THR A 68 -6.55 18.95 3.74
C THR A 68 -5.54 17.86 3.41
N PHE A 69 -5.35 17.58 2.12
CA PHE A 69 -4.44 16.54 1.65
C PHE A 69 -3.91 16.84 0.25
N LYS A 70 -2.60 16.65 0.04
CA LYS A 70 -1.94 16.72 -1.26
C LYS A 70 -1.08 15.46 -1.42
N LEU A 71 -1.28 14.73 -2.52
CA LEU A 71 -0.56 13.49 -2.81
C LEU A 71 0.52 13.74 -3.87
N GLY A 72 1.79 13.58 -3.48
CA GLY A 72 2.91 13.48 -4.42
C GLY A 72 3.16 12.03 -4.82
N GLY A 73 3.59 11.82 -6.07
CA GLY A 73 3.85 10.49 -6.63
C GLY A 73 4.47 10.56 -8.02
N VAL A 74 4.96 9.42 -8.52
CA VAL A 74 5.45 9.31 -9.90
C VAL A 74 4.27 9.17 -10.87
N CYS A 75 4.40 9.69 -12.10
CA CYS A 75 3.29 9.77 -13.04
C CYS A 75 2.62 8.40 -13.32
N GLY A 76 3.39 7.30 -13.34
CA GLY A 76 2.85 5.94 -13.53
C GLY A 76 1.88 5.44 -12.44
N ILE A 77 1.78 6.15 -11.30
CA ILE A 77 0.80 5.85 -10.25
C ILE A 77 -0.55 6.54 -10.51
N TYR A 78 -0.58 7.61 -11.29
CA TYR A 78 -1.81 8.33 -11.62
C TYR A 78 -2.44 7.75 -12.89
N ARG A 79 -3.70 7.32 -12.80
CA ARG A 79 -4.42 6.69 -13.92
C ARG A 79 -4.90 7.69 -14.99
N THR A 80 -4.83 8.99 -14.74
CA THR A 80 -5.34 10.05 -15.63
C THR A 80 -4.18 10.82 -16.26
N GLY A 81 -4.29 11.11 -17.56
CA GLY A 81 -3.26 11.69 -18.44
C GLY A 81 -2.84 13.14 -18.15
N GLY A 82 -2.87 13.58 -16.89
CA GLY A 82 -2.29 14.83 -16.45
C GLY A 82 -1.23 14.53 -15.40
N CYS A 83 0.04 14.42 -15.80
CA CYS A 83 1.14 14.54 -14.85
C CYS A 83 1.12 15.97 -14.29
N ALA A 84 0.34 16.21 -13.24
CA ALA A 84 0.37 17.43 -12.45
C ALA A 84 0.14 17.06 -10.98
N ALA A 85 1.01 16.21 -10.43
CA ALA A 85 1.33 16.30 -9.03
C ALA A 85 2.28 17.50 -8.88
N GLY A 86 1.71 18.71 -8.90
CA GLY A 86 2.48 19.91 -8.61
C GLY A 86 3.18 19.72 -7.27
N ILE A 87 4.49 19.90 -7.24
CA ILE A 87 5.26 20.03 -6.00
C ILE A 87 4.68 21.21 -5.21
#